data_AF-Q9D8D8-F1
#
_entry.id   AF-Q9D8D8-F1
#
_cell.length_a   1.000
_cell.length_b   1.000
_cell.length_c   1.000
_cell.angle_alpha   90.00
_cell.angle_beta   90.00
_cell.angle_gamma   90.00
#
_symmetry.space_group_name_H-M   'P 1'
#
loop_
_entity.id
_entity.type
_entity.pdbx_description
1 polymer ?
#
loop_
_entity_poly.entity_id
_entity_poly.type
_entity_poly.pdbx_seq_one_letter_code
_entity_poly.pdbx_strand_id
1 'polypeptide(L)'
;MCSLAAGNGRGAELGPEPLELSDSGDDAGWEDEDADTEPAHGRQHTPCLFCDRLFASAEETFSHCKLEHQFNIDSMVHKHGLEFYGYIKLINFIRLKNPTVEYMNSIYNPVPWEKDEYLKPVLEDDLLLQFGETNLLYLL
;
A
#
# COMPACT_ATOMS: atom_id res chain seq x y z
N MET A 1 57.06 26.30 53.23
CA MET A 1 57.47 24.94 53.63
C MET A 1 57.52 24.12 52.36
N CYS A 2 58.74 23.73 51.96
CA CYS A 2 59.16 22.82 50.87
C CYS A 2 58.60 23.12 49.45
N SER A 3 59.38 23.68 48.50
CA SER A 3 60.46 23.06 47.70
C SER A 3 59.96 21.88 46.86
N LEU A 4 60.32 21.64 45.59
CA LEU A 4 61.20 22.26 44.57
C LEU A 4 61.03 21.39 43.30
N ALA A 5 61.12 22.03 42.12
CA ALA A 5 61.75 21.55 40.87
C ALA A 5 61.26 20.22 40.21
N ALA A 6 61.45 19.90 38.94
CA ALA A 6 62.02 20.51 37.72
C ALA A 6 61.21 19.90 36.55
N GLY A 7 60.94 20.59 35.44
CA GLY A 7 61.86 20.64 34.30
C GLY A 7 61.84 19.34 33.47
N ASN A 8 61.26 19.37 32.27
CA ASN A 8 61.99 19.39 30.99
C ASN A 8 61.07 18.97 29.82
N GLY A 9 60.93 19.85 28.83
CA GLY A 9 60.30 19.52 27.56
C GLY A 9 61.24 18.77 26.61
N ARG A 10 60.65 18.00 25.70
CA ARG A 10 61.13 17.45 24.42
C ARG A 10 60.00 16.53 23.97
N GLY A 11 59.26 16.77 22.89
CA GLY A 11 59.66 17.17 21.57
C GLY A 11 59.39 15.98 20.63
N ALA A 12 58.62 16.26 19.58
CA ALA A 12 58.56 15.55 18.30
C ALA A 12 57.67 14.29 18.14
N GLU A 13 56.57 14.51 17.40
CA GLU A 13 55.97 13.71 16.31
C GLU A 13 56.16 12.18 16.23
N LEU A 14 55.04 11.46 16.08
CA LEU A 14 54.80 10.34 15.14
C LEU A 14 53.38 9.79 15.41
N GLY A 15 52.45 9.95 14.47
CA GLY A 15 51.26 9.08 14.41
C GLY A 15 51.61 7.75 13.71
N PRO A 16 50.63 6.93 13.30
CA PRO A 16 49.31 6.66 13.87
C PRO A 16 49.08 5.14 14.02
N GLU A 17 48.73 4.59 15.19
CA GLU A 17 48.35 3.16 15.25
C GLU A 17 47.28 2.93 16.33
N PRO A 18 45.98 2.86 15.96
CA PRO A 18 44.93 2.37 16.85
C PRO A 18 44.50 0.97 16.41
N LEU A 19 45.18 -0.08 16.90
CA LEU A 19 44.71 -1.47 16.85
C LEU A 19 45.28 -2.11 18.12
N GLU A 20 44.50 -2.67 19.04
CA GLU A 20 43.83 -3.97 18.90
C GLU A 20 42.58 -4.00 19.79
N LEU A 21 41.39 -4.09 19.20
CA LEU A 21 40.25 -4.71 19.88
C LEU A 21 39.83 -5.88 19.00
N SER A 22 40.33 -7.06 19.37
CA SER A 22 39.86 -8.33 18.87
C SER A 22 38.46 -8.57 19.43
N ASP A 23 37.45 -8.46 18.58
CA ASP A 23 36.15 -9.10 18.78
C ASP A 23 35.89 -9.93 17.51
N SER A 24 36.34 -11.18 17.55
CA SER A 24 35.90 -12.21 16.60
C SER A 24 34.47 -12.59 16.97
N GLY A 25 33.53 -11.72 16.62
CA GLY A 25 32.11 -12.04 16.51
C GLY A 25 31.88 -12.65 15.14
N ASP A 26 31.78 -13.97 15.16
CA ASP A 26 31.26 -14.86 14.14
C ASP A 26 30.23 -14.23 13.20
N ASP A 27 30.69 -13.91 11.98
CA ASP A 27 29.85 -13.73 10.81
C ASP A 27 29.22 -15.10 10.48
N ALA A 28 28.14 -15.44 11.18
CA ALA A 28 27.22 -16.48 10.74
C ALA A 28 26.53 -15.96 9.49
N GLY A 29 27.24 -16.07 8.36
CA GLY A 29 26.68 -15.93 7.03
C GLY A 29 25.46 -16.82 6.96
N TRP A 30 24.30 -16.19 6.80
CA TRP A 30 23.05 -16.88 6.54
C TRP A 30 23.24 -17.63 5.23
N GLU A 31 23.50 -18.93 5.32
CA GLU A 31 23.61 -19.82 4.18
C GLU A 31 22.27 -19.79 3.43
N ASP A 32 22.34 -19.21 2.24
CA ASP A 32 21.28 -19.15 1.25
C ASP A 32 21.04 -20.55 0.69
N GLU A 33 20.22 -21.34 1.39
CA GLU A 33 19.67 -22.61 0.92
C GLU A 33 18.16 -22.61 1.12
N ASP A 34 17.44 -21.94 0.20
CA ASP A 34 16.25 -22.47 -0.46
C ASP A 34 15.68 -21.42 -1.43
N ALA A 35 16.28 -21.36 -2.63
CA ALA A 35 15.75 -20.67 -3.79
C ALA A 35 14.53 -21.42 -4.36
N ASP A 36 13.42 -21.52 -3.61
CA ASP A 36 12.08 -21.81 -4.17
C ASP A 36 10.89 -21.53 -3.23
N THR A 37 11.07 -20.74 -2.17
CA THR A 37 9.94 -20.20 -1.40
C THR A 37 10.10 -18.69 -1.28
N GLU A 38 9.61 -17.98 -2.30
CA GLU A 38 9.27 -16.56 -2.13
C GLU A 38 8.43 -16.45 -0.83
N PRO A 39 8.85 -15.64 0.16
CA PRO A 39 8.04 -15.45 1.34
C PRO A 39 6.67 -14.95 0.89
N ALA A 40 5.59 -15.52 1.45
CA ALA A 40 4.20 -15.09 1.19
C ALA A 40 3.88 -13.67 1.72
N HIS A 41 4.89 -12.81 1.79
CA HIS A 41 4.78 -11.36 1.91
C HIS A 41 4.66 -10.77 0.49
N GLY A 42 3.44 -10.48 0.03
CA GLY A 42 3.29 -9.45 -1.01
C GLY A 42 2.29 -9.67 -2.14
N ARG A 43 1.56 -10.79 -2.23
CA ARG A 43 0.44 -10.86 -3.20
C ARG A 43 -0.82 -10.22 -2.61
N GLN A 44 -0.96 -8.91 -2.82
CA GLN A 44 -2.20 -8.19 -2.51
C GLN A 44 -3.35 -8.76 -3.34
N HIS A 45 -4.49 -8.96 -2.70
CA HIS A 45 -5.73 -9.38 -3.35
C HIS A 45 -6.86 -8.46 -2.89
N THR A 46 -7.86 -8.25 -3.74
CA THR A 46 -9.07 -7.50 -3.38
C THR A 46 -10.32 -8.33 -3.64
N PRO A 47 -11.35 -8.27 -2.77
CA PRO A 47 -12.62 -8.95 -3.02
C PRO A 47 -13.42 -8.31 -4.15
N CYS A 48 -14.31 -9.08 -4.77
CA CYS A 48 -15.39 -8.55 -5.61
C CYS A 48 -16.28 -7.58 -4.82
N LEU A 49 -16.86 -6.61 -5.52
CA LEU A 49 -17.82 -5.67 -4.96
C LEU A 49 -19.14 -6.32 -4.50
N PHE A 50 -19.51 -7.48 -5.07
CA PHE A 50 -20.84 -8.10 -4.87
C PHE A 50 -20.80 -9.56 -4.41
N CYS A 51 -19.61 -10.16 -4.27
CA CYS A 51 -19.44 -11.52 -3.76
C CYS A 51 -18.08 -11.72 -3.09
N ASP A 52 -17.85 -12.90 -2.51
CA ASP A 52 -16.66 -13.18 -1.69
C ASP A 52 -15.43 -13.65 -2.49
N ARG A 53 -15.46 -13.55 -3.84
CA ARG A 53 -14.31 -13.93 -4.68
C ARG A 53 -13.20 -12.90 -4.57
N LEU A 54 -11.96 -13.38 -4.44
CA LEU A 54 -10.74 -12.58 -4.39
C LEU A 54 -10.01 -12.59 -5.73
N PHE A 55 -9.38 -11.48 -6.09
CA PHE A 55 -8.63 -11.31 -7.33
C PHE A 55 -7.29 -10.64 -7.08
N ALA A 56 -6.32 -10.89 -7.96
CA ALA A 56 -4.96 -10.36 -7.83
C ALA A 56 -4.83 -8.93 -8.36
N SER A 57 -5.84 -8.41 -9.06
CA SER A 57 -5.86 -7.04 -9.59
C SER A 57 -7.25 -6.42 -9.61
N ALA A 58 -7.30 -5.10 -9.76
CA ALA A 58 -8.55 -4.37 -9.90
C ALA A 58 -9.24 -4.69 -11.24
N GLU A 59 -8.45 -4.82 -12.31
CA GLU A 59 -8.92 -5.14 -13.65
C GLU A 59 -9.60 -6.52 -13.70
N GLU A 60 -9.00 -7.53 -13.06
CA GLU A 60 -9.61 -8.85 -12.91
C GLU A 60 -10.94 -8.76 -12.15
N THR A 61 -10.96 -7.99 -11.06
CA THR A 61 -12.16 -7.77 -10.25
C THR A 61 -13.27 -7.10 -11.05
N PHE A 62 -12.96 -6.06 -11.82
CA PHE A 62 -13.94 -5.34 -12.63
C PHE A 62 -14.41 -6.16 -13.82
N SER A 63 -13.52 -6.94 -14.45
CA SER A 63 -13.90 -7.91 -15.49
C SER A 63 -14.90 -8.93 -14.94
N HIS A 64 -14.64 -9.46 -13.74
CA HIS A 64 -15.57 -10.36 -13.06
C HIS A 64 -16.91 -9.69 -12.73
N CYS A 65 -16.90 -8.45 -12.19
CA CYS A 65 -18.13 -7.69 -11.93
C CYS A 65 -18.97 -7.51 -13.20
N LYS A 66 -18.33 -7.30 -14.34
CA LYS A 66 -19.02 -7.12 -15.61
C LYS A 66 -19.63 -8.42 -16.13
N LEU A 67 -18.90 -9.54 -16.05
CA LEU A 67 -19.32 -10.82 -16.62
C LEU A 67 -20.36 -11.53 -15.74
N GLU A 68 -20.13 -11.60 -14.43
CA GLU A 68 -20.95 -12.39 -13.52
C GLU A 68 -22.06 -11.56 -12.86
N HIS A 69 -21.80 -10.28 -12.61
CA HIS A 69 -22.73 -9.39 -11.94
C HIS A 69 -23.43 -8.41 -12.88
N GLN A 70 -23.01 -8.30 -14.15
CA GLN A 70 -23.54 -7.30 -15.10
C GLN A 70 -23.40 -5.87 -14.56
N PHE A 71 -22.38 -5.62 -13.75
CA PHE A 71 -22.03 -4.31 -13.21
C PHE A 71 -20.76 -3.79 -13.91
N ASN A 72 -20.86 -2.64 -14.55
CA ASN A 72 -19.73 -2.00 -15.22
C ASN A 72 -19.33 -0.71 -14.49
N ILE A 73 -18.16 -0.71 -13.85
CA ILE A 73 -17.65 0.43 -13.09
C ILE A 73 -17.42 1.65 -13.98
N ASP A 74 -16.90 1.46 -15.20
CA ASP A 74 -16.64 2.55 -16.15
C ASP A 74 -17.95 3.27 -16.49
N SER A 75 -19.02 2.50 -16.73
CA SER A 75 -20.33 3.06 -16.99
C SER A 75 -20.87 3.87 -15.82
N MET A 76 -20.60 3.46 -14.58
CA MET A 76 -20.98 4.23 -13.39
C MET A 76 -20.19 5.53 -13.24
N VAL A 77 -18.87 5.48 -13.50
CA VAL A 77 -17.98 6.64 -13.49
C VAL A 77 -18.46 7.68 -14.51
N HIS A 78 -18.69 7.27 -15.77
CA HIS A 78 -19.17 8.17 -16.81
C HIS A 78 -20.59 8.68 -16.55
N LYS A 79 -21.52 7.79 -16.15
CA LYS A 79 -22.94 8.14 -15.93
C LYS A 79 -23.10 9.21 -14.86
N HIS A 80 -22.29 9.15 -13.81
CA HIS A 80 -22.37 10.08 -12.68
C HIS A 80 -21.28 11.16 -12.68
N GLY A 81 -20.43 11.22 -13.72
CA GLY A 81 -19.35 12.18 -13.82
C GLY A 81 -18.39 12.12 -12.63
N LEU A 82 -18.03 10.90 -12.20
CA LEU A 82 -17.25 10.70 -10.99
C LEU A 82 -15.78 11.06 -11.25
N GLU A 83 -15.32 12.12 -10.58
CA GLU A 83 -13.90 12.39 -10.42
C GLU A 83 -13.30 11.46 -9.34
N PHE A 84 -11.98 11.56 -9.11
CA PHE A 84 -11.23 10.67 -8.21
C PHE A 84 -11.93 10.41 -6.86
N TYR A 85 -12.28 11.46 -6.12
CA TYR A 85 -12.93 11.28 -4.82
C TYR A 85 -14.36 10.72 -4.92
N GLY A 86 -15.08 11.03 -6.00
CA GLY A 86 -16.40 10.45 -6.26
C GLY A 86 -16.32 8.93 -6.51
N TYR A 87 -15.28 8.49 -7.22
CA TYR A 87 -14.97 7.08 -7.42
C TYR A 87 -14.65 6.36 -6.10
N ILE A 88 -13.78 6.95 -5.27
CA ILE A 88 -13.45 6.40 -3.94
C ILE A 88 -14.72 6.22 -3.09
N LYS A 89 -15.58 7.25 -3.07
CA LYS A 89 -16.87 7.21 -2.35
C LYS A 89 -17.78 6.11 -2.89
N LEU A 90 -17.87 5.93 -4.20
CA LEU A 90 -18.67 4.86 -4.82
C LEU A 90 -18.19 3.47 -4.39
N ILE A 91 -16.89 3.19 -4.51
CA ILE A 91 -16.33 1.88 -4.14
C ILE A 91 -16.60 1.60 -2.67
N ASN A 92 -16.25 2.53 -1.77
CA ASN A 92 -16.46 2.38 -0.33
C ASN A 92 -17.94 2.26 0.03
N PHE A 93 -18.84 2.94 -0.67
CA PHE A 93 -20.27 2.77 -0.48
C PHE A 93 -20.72 1.33 -0.76
N ILE A 94 -20.28 0.75 -1.88
CA ILE A 94 -20.65 -0.63 -2.22
C ILE A 94 -20.08 -1.59 -1.18
N ARG A 95 -18.81 -1.42 -0.78
CA ARG A 95 -18.18 -2.22 0.28
C ARG A 95 -18.93 -2.16 1.60
N LEU A 96 -19.33 -0.95 2.03
CA LEU A 96 -19.91 -0.71 3.35
C LEU A 96 -21.40 -1.04 3.43
N LYS A 97 -22.15 -0.85 2.34
CA LYS A 97 -23.61 -1.03 2.31
C LYS A 97 -24.06 -2.33 1.67
N ASN A 98 -23.17 -3.03 0.96
CA ASN A 98 -23.45 -4.25 0.22
C ASN A 98 -24.77 -4.19 -0.57
N PRO A 99 -24.98 -3.15 -1.40
CA PRO A 99 -26.20 -3.01 -2.18
C PRO A 99 -26.30 -4.12 -3.24
N THR A 100 -27.51 -4.39 -3.71
CA THR A 100 -27.69 -5.28 -4.87
C THR A 100 -27.25 -4.59 -6.16
N VAL A 101 -26.94 -5.38 -7.19
CA VAL A 101 -26.53 -4.84 -8.48
C VAL A 101 -27.69 -4.08 -9.15
N GLU A 102 -28.92 -4.57 -9.00
CA GLU A 102 -30.12 -3.92 -9.51
C GLU A 102 -30.28 -2.53 -8.89
N TYR A 103 -30.06 -2.40 -7.58
CA TYR A 103 -30.05 -1.11 -6.92
C TYR A 103 -29.00 -0.21 -7.56
N MET A 104 -27.74 -0.64 -7.64
CA MET A 104 -26.65 0.15 -8.21
C MET A 104 -26.94 0.66 -9.63
N ASN A 105 -27.47 -0.20 -10.49
CA ASN A 105 -27.78 0.15 -11.88
C ASN A 105 -28.96 1.12 -11.99
N SER A 106 -29.88 1.12 -11.01
CA SER A 106 -31.07 1.98 -10.97
C SER A 106 -30.83 3.39 -10.39
N ILE A 107 -29.64 3.68 -9.86
CA ILE A 107 -29.37 4.96 -9.19
C ILE A 107 -29.40 6.14 -10.16
N TYR A 108 -29.97 7.24 -9.68
CA TYR A 108 -29.95 8.58 -10.28
C TYR A 108 -29.63 9.60 -9.19
N ASN A 109 -29.50 10.88 -9.56
CA ASN A 109 -29.22 11.93 -8.60
C ASN A 109 -30.41 12.17 -7.65
N PRO A 110 -30.16 12.45 -6.36
CA PRO A 110 -28.85 12.49 -5.70
C PRO A 110 -28.28 11.08 -5.46
N VAL A 111 -26.97 10.92 -5.64
CA VAL A 111 -26.31 9.63 -5.42
C VAL A 111 -26.17 9.33 -3.92
N PRO A 112 -26.26 8.05 -3.49
CA PRO A 112 -26.26 7.70 -2.08
C PRO A 112 -24.87 7.79 -1.40
N TRP A 113 -23.80 7.96 -2.18
CA TRP A 113 -22.42 8.03 -1.69
C TRP A 113 -21.86 9.46 -1.60
N GLU A 114 -22.69 10.50 -1.57
CA GLU A 114 -22.21 11.90 -1.50
C GLU A 114 -21.44 12.24 -0.21
N LYS A 115 -21.73 11.53 0.89
CA LYS A 115 -21.19 11.85 2.22
C LYS A 115 -19.69 11.58 2.32
N ASP A 116 -18.98 12.42 3.05
CA ASP A 116 -17.53 12.30 3.26
C ASP A 116 -17.13 11.09 4.11
N GLU A 117 -18.08 10.45 4.81
CA GLU A 117 -17.83 9.19 5.51
C GLU A 117 -17.33 8.08 4.57
N TYR A 118 -17.71 8.14 3.28
CA TYR A 118 -17.28 7.18 2.27
C TYR A 118 -15.89 7.48 1.67
N LEU A 119 -15.21 8.56 2.09
CA LEU A 119 -13.80 8.77 1.74
C LEU A 119 -12.86 7.88 2.55
N LYS A 120 -13.34 7.32 3.66
CA LYS A 120 -12.53 6.44 4.49
C LYS A 120 -12.50 5.03 3.88
N PRO A 121 -11.32 4.47 3.56
CA PRO A 121 -11.21 3.10 3.06
C PRO A 121 -11.90 2.11 3.98
N VAL A 122 -12.76 1.27 3.40
CA VAL A 122 -13.42 0.18 4.12
C VAL A 122 -12.49 -1.01 4.30
N LEU A 123 -11.61 -1.25 3.32
CA LEU A 123 -10.60 -2.29 3.32
C LEU A 123 -9.21 -1.65 3.33
N GLU A 124 -8.29 -2.26 4.08
CA GLU A 124 -6.86 -1.93 4.02
C GLU A 124 -6.28 -2.42 2.69
N ASP A 125 -5.39 -1.62 2.09
CA ASP A 125 -4.73 -1.92 0.82
C ASP A 125 -5.69 -2.29 -0.34
N ASP A 126 -6.89 -1.71 -0.39
CA ASP A 126 -7.87 -2.04 -1.44
C ASP A 126 -7.34 -1.67 -2.83
N LEU A 127 -7.01 -2.70 -3.63
CA LEU A 127 -6.54 -2.54 -5.00
C LEU A 127 -7.52 -1.74 -5.87
N LEU A 128 -8.83 -1.78 -5.56
CA LEU A 128 -9.81 -1.00 -6.31
C LEU A 128 -9.65 0.50 -6.05
N LEU A 129 -9.30 0.92 -4.82
CA LEU A 129 -9.06 2.34 -4.53
C LEU A 129 -7.76 2.83 -5.17
N GLN A 130 -6.72 1.99 -5.14
CA GLN A 130 -5.42 2.28 -5.78
C GLN A 130 -5.55 2.45 -7.31
N PHE A 131 -6.41 1.63 -7.95
CA PHE A 131 -6.70 1.76 -9.38
C PHE A 131 -7.24 3.15 -9.74
N GLY A 132 -8.04 3.75 -8.86
CA GLY A 132 -8.62 5.08 -9.08
C GLY A 132 -7.58 6.18 -9.27
N GLU A 133 -6.47 6.09 -8.53
CA GLU A 133 -5.39 7.09 -8.57
C GLU A 133 -4.63 7.07 -9.90
N THR A 134 -4.39 5.88 -10.45
CA THR A 134 -3.57 5.70 -11.65
C THR A 134 -4.38 5.72 -12.94
N ASN A 135 -5.63 5.25 -12.92
CA ASN A 135 -6.34 4.89 -14.15
C ASN A 135 -7.60 5.70 -14.45
N LEU A 136 -8.12 6.51 -13.52
CA LEU A 136 -9.28 7.37 -13.82
C LEU A 136 -8.96 8.45 -14.86
N LEU A 137 -7.69 8.83 -15.03
CA LEU A 137 -7.25 9.73 -16.10
C LEU A 137 -7.49 9.15 -17.51
N TYR A 138 -7.56 7.82 -17.65
CA TYR A 138 -7.84 7.15 -18.93
C TYR A 138 -9.33 6.85 -19.14
N LEU A 139 -10.15 7.03 -18.10
CA LEU A 139 -11.60 6.80 -18.11
C LEU A 139 -12.42 8.10 -18.17
N LEU A 140 -11.79 9.26 -18.36
CA LEU A 140 -12.43 10.56 -18.58
C LEU A 140 -12.15 11.07 -19.99
#